data_AF-A0AA44UQA8-F1
#
_entry.id   AF-A0AA44UQA8-F1
#
_cell.length_a   1.000
_cell.length_b   1.000
_cell.length_c   1.000
_cell.angle_alpha   90.00
_cell.angle_beta   90.00
_cell.angle_gamma   90.00
#
_symmetry.space_group_name_H-M   'P 1'
#
loop_
_entity.id
_entity.type
_entity.pdbx_description
1 polymer ?
#
loop_
_entity_poly.entity_id
_entity_poly.type
_entity_poly.pdbx_seq_one_letter_code
_entity_poly.pdbx_strand_id
1 'polypeptide(L)'
;MLNRCPACDAPASDPFFSATGLPVHGTAVLPDPVSARSVATGDQVLVLCERCGLVFNRDFDPGLLDYTGDHEESQHHSPRFAAYAAEVTADWVARFGLAGRHVVEVGCGSGDFAAELLGAGVGRVTGIDPHFVPQRIRPELADRLTAVPAEFARDQVEPDTAALVCRHTLEHIPDLAVFGAELYAGLRRGGGRALLAEVPDLGRILDEGAFWDLQYEHCSYFTPATMRTFLTGVGFSDPQVRLTYADQYVVAEAGPDGTPGAPELEPHLREALRSACRDFATRVSDQVGRWREWLGGRAATGDEVVVWGGGAKGLTFLNVVEGGAEGTGAVGAVVDINPGLQGRFMGGLGLPIRAPKDLLDSPPRSVLLMNPVYTGEVRATLDELGLGSTELLAV
;
A
#
# COMPACT_ATOMS: atom_id res chain seq x y z
N MET A 1 3.31 21.67 5.77
CA MET A 1 4.49 21.55 4.90
C MET A 1 5.70 21.14 5.72
N LEU A 2 6.23 19.95 5.45
CA LEU A 2 7.44 19.37 6.02
C LEU A 2 8.68 20.00 5.37
N ASN A 3 9.39 20.84 6.09
CA ASN A 3 10.61 21.49 5.57
C ASN A 3 11.87 20.63 5.72
N ARG A 4 11.75 19.44 6.32
CA ARG A 4 12.85 18.51 6.60
C ARG A 4 12.41 17.09 6.32
N CYS A 5 13.35 16.24 5.94
CA CYS A 5 13.12 14.83 5.64
C CYS A 5 12.71 14.06 6.90
N PRO A 6 11.60 13.29 6.87
CA PRO A 6 11.11 12.58 8.05
C PRO A 6 12.01 11.43 8.52
N ALA A 7 12.92 10.93 7.66
CA ALA A 7 13.85 9.85 8.02
C ALA A 7 15.21 10.33 8.58
N CYS A 8 15.76 11.44 8.07
CA CYS A 8 17.14 11.84 8.37
C CYS A 8 17.30 13.32 8.74
N ASP A 9 16.20 14.07 8.81
CA ASP A 9 16.15 15.46 9.22
C ASP A 9 16.94 16.42 8.30
N ALA A 10 17.42 15.97 7.14
CA ALA A 10 18.03 16.87 6.15
C ALA A 10 16.98 17.86 5.60
N PRO A 11 17.37 19.09 5.21
CA PRO A 11 16.44 20.04 4.56
C PRO A 11 15.75 19.42 3.34
N ALA A 12 14.47 19.70 3.16
CA ALA A 12 13.71 19.27 1.98
C ALA A 12 14.23 19.96 0.71
N SER A 13 14.24 19.25 -0.40
CA SER A 13 14.57 19.79 -1.72
C SER A 13 13.37 20.51 -2.36
N ASP A 14 13.59 21.07 -3.54
CA ASP A 14 12.48 21.46 -4.41
C ASP A 14 11.66 20.22 -4.84
N PRO A 15 10.33 20.37 -5.03
CA PRO A 15 9.48 19.30 -5.55
C PRO A 15 9.87 18.89 -6.97
N PHE A 16 9.77 17.60 -7.26
CA PHE A 16 9.92 17.09 -8.62
C PHE A 16 8.58 16.70 -9.26
N PHE A 17 7.53 16.52 -8.45
CA PHE A 17 6.19 16.14 -8.91
C PHE A 17 5.10 16.64 -7.96
N SER A 18 3.91 16.91 -8.50
CA SER A 18 2.72 17.22 -7.71
C SER A 18 1.45 16.66 -8.35
N ALA A 19 0.56 16.11 -7.53
CA ALA A 19 -0.82 15.78 -7.88
C ALA A 19 -1.76 16.41 -6.85
N THR A 20 -2.81 17.08 -7.32
CA THR A 20 -3.72 17.86 -6.46
C THR A 20 -5.07 17.19 -6.32
N GLY A 21 -5.72 17.36 -5.16
CA GLY A 21 -7.11 16.94 -4.98
C GLY A 21 -7.32 15.42 -5.02
N LEU A 22 -6.33 14.63 -4.56
CA LEU A 22 -6.48 13.19 -4.44
C LEU A 22 -7.35 12.85 -3.22
N PRO A 23 -8.32 11.94 -3.33
CA PRO A 23 -9.03 11.42 -2.15
C PRO A 23 -8.04 10.96 -1.07
N VAL A 24 -8.30 11.36 0.18
CA VAL A 24 -7.34 11.12 1.27
C VAL A 24 -7.28 9.67 1.72
N HIS A 25 -8.37 8.91 1.56
CA HIS A 25 -8.49 7.53 2.00
C HIS A 25 -8.67 6.56 0.84
N GLY A 26 -7.74 5.62 0.72
CA GLY A 26 -7.75 4.55 -0.28
C GLY A 26 -8.73 3.42 0.01
N THR A 27 -9.13 3.27 1.27
CA THR A 27 -9.87 2.11 1.81
C THR A 27 -11.24 2.44 2.39
N ALA A 28 -11.67 3.71 2.30
CA ALA A 28 -12.95 4.14 2.86
C ALA A 28 -14.15 3.47 2.16
N VAL A 29 -15.09 2.95 2.96
CA VAL A 29 -16.31 2.31 2.48
C VAL A 29 -17.47 3.30 2.51
N LEU A 30 -17.90 3.74 1.33
CA LEU A 30 -18.86 4.85 1.21
C LEU A 30 -20.25 4.33 0.83
N PRO A 31 -21.30 4.62 1.61
CA PRO A 31 -22.61 3.99 1.45
C PRO A 31 -23.44 4.53 0.29
N ASP A 32 -23.13 5.75 -0.18
CA ASP A 32 -23.93 6.44 -1.19
C ASP A 32 -23.08 7.37 -2.08
N PRO A 33 -23.58 7.77 -3.27
CA PRO A 33 -22.82 8.61 -4.19
C PRO A 33 -22.57 10.03 -3.69
N VAL A 34 -23.36 10.55 -2.76
CA VAL A 34 -23.20 11.92 -2.24
C VAL A 34 -22.02 11.94 -1.29
N SER A 35 -21.99 11.05 -0.30
CA SER A 35 -20.85 10.89 0.60
C SER A 35 -19.57 10.54 -0.16
N ALA A 36 -19.67 9.71 -1.20
CA ALA A 36 -18.52 9.36 -2.03
C ALA A 36 -17.91 10.54 -2.81
N ARG A 37 -18.73 11.49 -3.28
CA ARG A 37 -18.26 12.70 -3.96
C ARG A 37 -17.78 13.81 -3.01
N SER A 38 -18.11 13.72 -1.73
CA SER A 38 -17.74 14.71 -0.71
C SER A 38 -16.57 14.29 0.16
N VAL A 39 -15.82 13.24 -0.23
CA VAL A 39 -14.62 12.82 0.51
C VAL A 39 -13.61 13.95 0.60
N ALA A 40 -12.87 13.99 1.71
CA ALA A 40 -11.75 14.90 1.83
C ALA A 40 -10.70 14.58 0.75
N THR A 41 -10.03 15.62 0.27
CA THR A 41 -8.96 15.51 -0.72
C THR A 41 -7.72 16.23 -0.22
N GLY A 42 -6.55 15.72 -0.57
CA GLY A 42 -5.27 16.33 -0.26
C GLY A 42 -4.34 16.36 -1.46
N ASP A 43 -3.32 17.21 -1.36
CA ASP A 43 -2.30 17.35 -2.39
C ASP A 43 -1.10 16.45 -2.06
N GLN A 44 -0.56 15.80 -3.08
CA GLN A 44 0.72 15.12 -3.02
C GLN A 44 1.77 15.97 -3.70
N VAL A 45 2.74 16.47 -2.91
CA VAL A 45 3.87 17.25 -3.40
C VAL A 45 5.15 16.48 -3.06
N LEU A 46 5.67 15.74 -4.04
CA LEU A 46 6.78 14.81 -3.83
C LEU A 46 8.13 15.53 -3.95
N VAL A 47 8.97 15.31 -2.94
CA VAL A 47 10.35 15.82 -2.85
C VAL A 47 11.32 14.67 -2.66
N LEU A 48 12.57 14.84 -3.10
CA LEU A 48 13.65 13.87 -2.94
C LEU A 48 14.63 14.35 -1.87
N CYS A 49 14.85 13.57 -0.82
CA CYS A 49 15.90 13.90 0.14
C CYS A 49 17.30 13.74 -0.47
N GLU A 50 18.03 14.84 -0.59
CA GLU A 50 19.39 14.90 -1.13
C GLU A 50 20.48 14.27 -0.23
N ARG A 51 20.11 13.67 0.91
CA ARG A 51 21.01 12.90 1.78
C ARG A 51 20.70 11.40 1.75
N CYS A 52 19.51 11.00 2.21
CA CYS A 52 19.15 9.60 2.38
C CYS A 52 18.35 9.01 1.21
N GLY A 53 17.96 9.85 0.23
CA GLY A 53 17.19 9.42 -0.94
C GLY A 53 15.71 9.14 -0.68
N LEU A 54 15.20 9.29 0.55
CA LEU A 54 13.77 9.13 0.80
C LEU A 54 12.97 10.12 -0.06
N VAL A 55 11.96 9.62 -0.77
CA VAL A 55 10.92 10.45 -1.37
C VAL A 55 9.75 10.52 -0.41
N PHE A 56 9.22 11.72 -0.18
CA PHE A 56 8.11 11.93 0.75
C PHE A 56 7.19 13.04 0.25
N ASN A 57 5.94 13.02 0.73
CA ASN A 57 4.98 14.09 0.46
C ASN A 57 5.27 15.27 1.40
N ARG A 58 5.85 16.35 0.86
CA ARG A 58 6.18 17.57 1.60
C ARG A 58 4.94 18.22 2.21
N ASP A 59 3.81 18.13 1.54
CA ASP A 59 2.59 18.83 1.91
C ASP A 59 1.59 17.88 2.61
N PHE A 60 2.05 16.70 3.04
CA PHE A 60 1.26 15.77 3.83
C PHE A 60 0.74 16.43 5.11
N ASP A 61 -0.53 16.21 5.38
CA ASP A 61 -1.24 16.71 6.55
C ASP A 61 -1.98 15.54 7.20
N PRO A 62 -1.46 14.99 8.32
CA PRO A 62 -2.13 13.90 9.03
C PRO A 62 -3.52 14.32 9.55
N GLY A 63 -3.79 15.62 9.69
CA GLY A 63 -5.09 16.14 10.12
C GLY A 63 -6.21 15.96 9.08
N LEU A 64 -5.88 15.59 7.83
CA LEU A 64 -6.87 15.24 6.82
C LEU A 64 -7.34 13.78 6.92
N LEU A 65 -6.60 12.92 7.63
CA LEU A 65 -6.96 11.52 7.79
C LEU A 65 -8.02 11.36 8.88
N ASP A 66 -9.15 10.75 8.50
CA ASP A 66 -10.26 10.42 9.40
C ASP A 66 -10.64 8.94 9.32
N TYR A 67 -10.19 8.16 10.29
CA TYR A 67 -10.47 6.73 10.37
C TYR A 67 -11.67 6.38 11.25
N THR A 68 -12.58 7.33 11.53
CA THR A 68 -13.77 7.05 12.35
C THR A 68 -14.86 6.26 11.61
N GLY A 69 -14.81 6.24 10.28
CA GLY A 69 -15.75 5.50 9.42
C GLY A 69 -15.34 4.05 9.13
N ASP A 70 -16.18 3.36 8.36
CA ASP A 70 -15.88 2.01 7.88
C ASP A 70 -14.76 2.04 6.82
N HIS A 71 -13.74 1.22 7.04
CA HIS A 71 -12.64 0.99 6.11
C HIS A 71 -12.51 -0.50 5.80
N GLU A 72 -12.09 -0.79 4.58
CA GLU A 72 -11.90 -2.14 4.06
C GLU A 72 -10.55 -2.21 3.33
N GLU A 73 -9.55 -2.71 4.06
CA GLU A 73 -8.16 -2.81 3.63
C GLU A 73 -7.74 -4.23 3.21
N SER A 74 -8.63 -5.24 3.32
CA SER A 74 -8.25 -6.63 3.09
C SER A 74 -7.93 -6.92 1.63
N GLN A 75 -6.74 -7.44 1.38
CA GLN A 75 -6.29 -7.96 0.09
C GLN A 75 -6.45 -9.48 -0.01
N HIS A 76 -6.77 -10.15 1.10
CA HIS A 76 -6.84 -11.62 1.22
C HIS A 76 -8.02 -12.24 0.46
N HIS A 77 -8.92 -11.43 -0.10
CA HIS A 77 -9.95 -11.90 -1.01
C HIS A 77 -9.42 -12.36 -2.38
N SER A 78 -8.22 -11.91 -2.80
CA SER A 78 -7.56 -12.42 -4.01
C SER A 78 -6.79 -13.71 -3.67
N PRO A 79 -7.10 -14.84 -4.33
CA PRO A 79 -6.27 -16.05 -4.25
C PRO A 79 -4.81 -15.80 -4.61
N ARG A 80 -4.52 -14.91 -5.57
CA ARG A 80 -3.15 -14.56 -5.98
C ARG A 80 -2.39 -13.86 -4.86
N PHE A 81 -3.01 -12.91 -4.16
CA PHE A 81 -2.41 -12.20 -3.04
C PHE A 81 -2.29 -13.12 -1.81
N ALA A 82 -3.33 -13.87 -1.48
CA ALA A 82 -3.32 -14.83 -0.38
C ALA A 82 -2.21 -15.88 -0.53
N ALA A 83 -1.96 -16.36 -1.76
CA ALA A 83 -0.83 -17.25 -2.03
C ALA A 83 0.53 -16.58 -1.80
N TYR A 84 0.68 -15.32 -2.21
CA TYR A 84 1.91 -14.55 -1.96
C TYR A 84 2.16 -14.32 -0.46
N ALA A 85 1.13 -13.89 0.28
CA ALA A 85 1.24 -13.71 1.71
C ALA A 85 1.68 -15.03 2.37
N ALA A 86 1.04 -16.15 2.00
CA ALA A 86 1.35 -17.47 2.55
C ALA A 86 2.81 -17.90 2.26
N GLU A 87 3.33 -17.59 1.07
CA GLU A 87 4.72 -17.84 0.70
C GLU A 87 5.70 -17.04 1.58
N VAL A 88 5.46 -15.74 1.76
CA VAL A 88 6.29 -14.86 2.61
C VAL A 88 6.23 -15.30 4.07
N THR A 89 5.04 -15.60 4.57
CA THR A 89 4.82 -16.09 5.93
C THR A 89 5.57 -17.40 6.17
N ALA A 90 5.46 -18.37 5.26
CA ALA A 90 6.14 -19.65 5.39
C ALA A 90 7.67 -19.50 5.37
N ASP A 91 8.21 -18.65 4.48
CA ASP A 91 9.64 -18.34 4.42
C ASP A 91 10.14 -17.75 5.74
N TRP A 92 9.44 -16.74 6.27
CA TRP A 92 9.82 -16.09 7.52
C TRP A 92 9.73 -17.03 8.72
N VAL A 93 8.65 -17.81 8.84
CA VAL A 93 8.51 -18.77 9.94
C VAL A 93 9.64 -19.79 9.92
N ALA A 94 10.02 -20.30 8.74
CA ALA A 94 11.09 -21.28 8.59
C ALA A 94 12.49 -20.68 8.86
N ARG A 95 12.84 -19.57 8.19
CA ARG A 95 14.19 -18.98 8.27
C ARG A 95 14.50 -18.33 9.60
N PHE A 96 13.50 -17.73 10.25
CA PHE A 96 13.67 -17.06 11.54
C PHE A 96 13.25 -17.92 12.74
N GLY A 97 12.78 -19.15 12.50
CA GLY A 97 12.43 -20.11 13.56
C GLY A 97 11.28 -19.63 14.44
N LEU A 98 10.24 -19.07 13.82
CA LEU A 98 9.10 -18.44 14.52
C LEU A 98 8.04 -19.46 14.97
N ALA A 99 8.17 -20.72 14.57
CA ALA A 99 7.25 -21.77 14.97
C ALA A 99 7.17 -21.91 16.50
N GLY A 100 5.95 -21.84 17.05
CA GLY A 100 5.68 -21.86 18.49
C GLY A 100 6.17 -20.63 19.25
N ARG A 101 6.69 -19.59 18.58
CA ARG A 101 7.17 -18.36 19.21
C ARG A 101 6.09 -17.29 19.29
N HIS A 102 6.39 -16.22 20.03
CA HIS A 102 5.60 -15.00 20.05
C HIS A 102 6.14 -14.00 19.02
N VAL A 103 5.26 -13.42 18.22
CA VAL A 103 5.56 -12.35 17.25
C VAL A 103 4.67 -11.15 17.55
N VAL A 104 5.18 -9.95 17.31
CA VAL A 104 4.38 -8.73 17.28
C VAL A 104 4.25 -8.26 15.84
N GLU A 105 3.03 -8.03 15.39
CA GLU A 105 2.74 -7.38 14.13
C GLU A 105 2.35 -5.92 14.38
N VAL A 106 3.10 -5.01 13.77
CA VAL A 106 2.93 -3.56 13.85
C VAL A 106 2.19 -3.10 12.59
N GLY A 107 1.09 -2.35 12.78
CA GLY A 107 0.20 -1.95 11.69
C GLY A 107 -0.56 -3.14 11.12
N CYS A 108 -1.12 -3.97 11.99
CA CYS A 108 -1.78 -5.22 11.59
C CYS A 108 -3.14 -5.02 10.90
N GLY A 109 -3.67 -3.79 10.84
CA GLY A 109 -5.03 -3.48 10.41
C GLY A 109 -6.04 -4.38 11.10
N SER A 110 -6.85 -5.08 10.30
CA SER A 110 -7.85 -6.05 10.77
C SER A 110 -7.31 -7.39 11.32
N GLY A 111 -6.00 -7.65 11.22
CA GLY A 111 -5.37 -8.86 11.75
C GLY A 111 -5.39 -10.07 10.81
N ASP A 112 -5.63 -9.89 9.51
CA ASP A 112 -5.63 -10.98 8.53
C ASP A 112 -4.26 -11.67 8.45
N PHE A 113 -3.18 -10.89 8.38
CA PHE A 113 -1.82 -11.43 8.35
C PHE A 113 -1.39 -12.02 9.69
N ALA A 114 -1.84 -11.46 10.82
CA ALA A 114 -1.67 -12.08 12.15
C ALA A 114 -2.28 -13.48 12.21
N ALA A 115 -3.47 -13.67 11.66
CA ALA A 115 -4.11 -14.97 11.57
C ALA A 115 -3.33 -15.94 10.66
N GLU A 116 -2.70 -15.43 9.60
CA GLU A 116 -1.85 -16.20 8.70
C GLU A 116 -0.55 -16.68 9.37
N LEU A 117 0.12 -15.80 10.13
CA LEU A 117 1.27 -16.15 10.96
C LEU A 117 0.93 -17.31 11.93
N LEU A 118 -0.23 -17.24 12.59
CA LEU A 118 -0.72 -18.32 13.45
C LEU A 118 -1.01 -19.62 12.67
N GLY A 119 -1.55 -19.50 11.45
CA GLY A 119 -1.80 -20.62 10.54
C GLY A 119 -0.52 -21.31 10.08
N ALA A 120 0.56 -20.54 9.88
CA ALA A 120 1.88 -21.04 9.52
C ALA A 120 2.67 -21.64 10.70
N GLY A 121 2.13 -21.56 11.92
CA GLY A 121 2.69 -22.24 13.09
C GLY A 121 3.32 -21.32 14.14
N VAL A 122 3.19 -19.99 14.01
CA VAL A 122 3.53 -19.07 15.11
C VAL A 122 2.66 -19.40 16.33
N GLY A 123 3.26 -19.38 17.52
CA GLY A 123 2.59 -19.80 18.75
C GLY A 123 1.58 -18.77 19.26
N ARG A 124 1.97 -17.49 19.21
CA ARG A 124 1.16 -16.33 19.63
C ARG A 124 1.50 -15.11 18.78
N VAL A 125 0.52 -14.28 18.46
CA VAL A 125 0.70 -13.00 17.77
C VAL A 125 0.03 -11.88 18.58
N THR A 126 0.74 -10.78 18.78
CA THR A 126 0.14 -9.52 19.21
C THR A 126 0.05 -8.58 18.02
N GLY A 127 -1.14 -8.26 17.57
CA GLY A 127 -1.38 -7.25 16.54
C GLY A 127 -1.60 -5.88 17.17
N ILE A 128 -0.83 -4.88 16.74
CA ILE A 128 -0.89 -3.51 17.24
C ILE A 128 -1.25 -2.59 16.09
N ASP A 129 -2.45 -2.01 16.14
CA ASP A 129 -2.95 -1.08 15.14
C ASP A 129 -4.10 -0.26 15.75
N PRO A 130 -4.19 1.07 15.53
CA PRO A 130 -5.32 1.87 16.01
C PRO A 130 -6.70 1.35 15.57
N HIS A 131 -6.77 0.63 14.44
CA HIS A 131 -8.00 0.11 13.84
C HIS A 131 -8.29 -1.35 14.19
N PHE A 132 -7.38 -2.03 14.92
CA PHE A 132 -7.61 -3.44 15.24
C PHE A 132 -8.65 -3.61 16.35
N VAL A 133 -9.89 -3.88 15.94
CA VAL A 133 -10.99 -4.15 16.87
C VAL A 133 -10.94 -5.60 17.39
N PRO A 134 -10.88 -5.84 18.72
CA PRO A 134 -10.83 -7.20 19.28
C PRO A 134 -12.00 -8.10 18.86
N GLN A 135 -13.15 -7.51 18.52
CA GLN A 135 -14.34 -8.23 18.06
C GLN A 135 -14.18 -8.91 16.70
N ARG A 136 -13.19 -8.50 15.88
CA ARG A 136 -12.85 -9.16 14.61
C ARG A 136 -12.04 -10.44 14.80
N ILE A 137 -11.49 -10.68 16.00
CA ILE A 137 -10.76 -11.92 16.29
C ILE A 137 -11.73 -13.10 16.25
N ARG A 138 -11.43 -14.05 15.35
CA ARG A 138 -12.18 -15.30 15.26
C ARG A 138 -12.04 -16.11 16.55
N PRO A 139 -13.13 -16.70 17.10
CA PRO A 139 -13.09 -17.40 18.39
C PRO A 139 -11.99 -18.46 18.50
N GLU A 140 -11.67 -19.17 17.41
CA GLU A 140 -10.63 -20.18 17.37
C GLU A 140 -9.19 -19.63 17.46
N LEU A 141 -9.00 -18.31 17.32
CA LEU A 141 -7.72 -17.62 17.44
C LEU A 141 -7.58 -16.84 18.75
N ALA A 142 -8.64 -16.69 19.55
CA ALA A 142 -8.66 -15.80 20.73
C ALA A 142 -7.60 -16.13 21.79
N ASP A 143 -7.18 -17.39 21.91
CA ASP A 143 -6.12 -17.79 22.85
C ASP A 143 -4.70 -17.47 22.35
N ARG A 144 -4.54 -17.14 21.06
CA ARG A 144 -3.24 -16.97 20.40
C ARG A 144 -3.08 -15.63 19.69
N LEU A 145 -4.16 -14.88 19.46
CA LEU A 145 -4.14 -13.56 18.86
C LEU A 145 -4.61 -12.51 19.88
N THR A 146 -3.74 -11.55 20.16
CA THR A 146 -4.06 -10.39 20.99
C THR A 146 -4.20 -9.16 20.11
N ALA A 147 -5.34 -8.48 20.18
CA ALA A 147 -5.54 -7.16 19.57
C ALA A 147 -5.18 -6.03 20.53
N VAL A 148 -4.36 -5.09 20.06
CA VAL A 148 -4.00 -3.86 20.77
C VAL A 148 -4.41 -2.66 19.91
N PRO A 149 -5.58 -2.05 20.20
CA PRO A 149 -6.10 -0.90 19.44
C PRO A 149 -5.37 0.39 19.82
N ALA A 150 -4.13 0.53 19.36
CA ALA A 150 -3.26 1.66 19.69
C ALA A 150 -2.19 1.88 18.62
N GLU A 151 -1.64 3.09 18.60
CA GLU A 151 -0.36 3.33 17.92
C GLU A 151 0.74 2.50 18.58
N PHE A 152 1.73 2.12 17.77
CA PHE A 152 2.85 1.31 18.25
C PHE A 152 3.80 2.12 19.14
N ALA A 153 4.13 1.53 20.27
CA ALA A 153 5.16 1.99 21.17
C ALA A 153 5.99 0.81 21.66
N ARG A 154 7.30 1.02 21.85
CA ARG A 154 8.23 -0.05 22.25
C ARG A 154 7.83 -0.81 23.52
N ASP A 155 7.09 -0.20 24.43
CA ASP A 155 6.72 -0.77 25.73
C ASP A 155 5.67 -1.88 25.63
N GLN A 156 4.92 -1.91 24.52
CA GLN A 156 3.99 -2.97 24.15
C GLN A 156 4.70 -4.27 23.71
N VAL A 157 6.01 -4.22 23.44
CA VAL A 157 6.80 -5.41 23.10
C VAL A 157 7.23 -6.14 24.37
N GLU A 158 6.72 -7.36 24.54
CA GLU A 158 7.02 -8.25 25.67
C GLU A 158 8.38 -8.94 25.52
N PRO A 159 9.07 -9.27 26.64
CA PRO A 159 10.22 -10.18 26.60
C PRO A 159 9.90 -11.50 25.90
N ASP A 160 10.91 -12.08 25.26
CA ASP A 160 10.82 -13.32 24.45
C ASP A 160 10.01 -13.19 23.14
N THR A 161 9.65 -11.97 22.73
CA THR A 161 9.13 -11.69 21.37
C THR A 161 10.22 -12.01 20.35
N ALA A 162 9.99 -12.97 19.45
CA ALA A 162 11.01 -13.47 18.53
C ALA A 162 11.28 -12.52 17.34
N ALA A 163 10.26 -11.82 16.87
CA ALA A 163 10.36 -10.89 15.74
C ALA A 163 9.30 -9.79 15.83
N LEU A 164 9.60 -8.65 15.20
CA LEU A 164 8.62 -7.64 14.83
C LEU A 164 8.32 -7.78 13.33
N VAL A 165 7.05 -7.83 12.97
CA VAL A 165 6.55 -7.76 11.59
C VAL A 165 5.95 -6.38 11.37
N CYS A 166 6.27 -5.71 10.25
CA CYS A 166 5.78 -4.37 9.92
C CYS A 166 5.55 -4.28 8.40
N ARG A 167 4.35 -4.67 7.96
CA ARG A 167 3.99 -4.70 6.54
C ARG A 167 3.05 -3.55 6.22
N HIS A 168 3.26 -2.91 5.08
CA HIS A 168 2.41 -1.84 4.55
C HIS A 168 2.04 -0.76 5.58
N THR A 169 3.04 -0.35 6.36
CA THR A 169 2.85 0.59 7.48
C THR A 169 3.84 1.74 7.41
N LEU A 170 5.13 1.46 7.13
CA LEU A 170 6.19 2.48 7.14
C LEU A 170 5.93 3.64 6.17
N GLU A 171 5.28 3.36 5.04
CA GLU A 171 4.87 4.36 4.05
C GLU A 171 3.78 5.32 4.56
N HIS A 172 3.02 4.91 5.58
CA HIS A 172 1.97 5.70 6.23
C HIS A 172 2.46 6.53 7.43
N ILE A 173 3.75 6.40 7.82
CA ILE A 173 4.28 7.06 9.01
C ILE A 173 4.91 8.42 8.69
N PRO A 174 4.37 9.54 9.22
CA PRO A 174 4.92 10.86 8.96
C PRO A 174 6.23 11.10 9.71
N ASP A 175 6.32 10.68 10.97
CA ASP A 175 7.51 10.82 11.80
C ASP A 175 8.40 9.56 11.74
N LEU A 176 8.86 9.24 10.54
CA LEU A 176 9.50 7.97 10.21
C LEU A 176 10.76 7.69 11.05
N ALA A 177 11.56 8.72 11.38
CA ALA A 177 12.73 8.57 12.25
C ALA A 177 12.36 8.17 13.68
N VAL A 178 11.28 8.75 14.23
CA VAL A 178 10.80 8.45 15.59
C VAL A 178 10.26 7.02 15.63
N PHE A 179 9.41 6.67 14.68
CA PHE A 179 8.84 5.33 14.59
C PHE A 179 9.89 4.24 14.35
N GLY A 180 10.87 4.50 13.49
CA GLY A 180 12.02 3.61 13.31
C GLY A 180 12.76 3.35 14.63
N ALA A 181 13.00 4.41 15.43
CA ALA A 181 13.62 4.28 16.74
C ALA A 181 12.76 3.46 17.72
N GLU A 182 11.42 3.61 17.70
CA GLU A 182 10.52 2.78 18.51
C GLU A 182 10.57 1.31 18.08
N LEU A 183 10.58 1.00 16.77
CA LEU A 183 10.71 -0.37 16.26
C LEU A 183 12.03 -1.00 16.73
N TYR A 184 13.14 -0.27 16.60
CA TYR A 184 14.45 -0.75 17.02
C TYR A 184 14.50 -0.99 18.54
N ALA A 185 14.01 -0.04 19.33
CA ALA A 185 13.96 -0.18 20.78
C ALA A 185 13.01 -1.30 21.24
N GLY A 186 11.87 -1.45 20.58
CA GLY A 186 10.90 -2.51 20.81
C GLY A 186 11.50 -3.89 20.55
N LEU A 187 12.14 -4.09 19.39
CA LEU A 187 12.79 -5.36 19.05
C LEU A 187 13.86 -5.74 20.09
N ARG A 188 14.71 -4.77 20.48
CA ARG A 188 15.75 -4.98 21.51
C ARG A 188 15.16 -5.31 22.87
N ARG A 189 14.09 -4.63 23.28
CA ARG A 189 13.39 -4.90 24.54
C ARG A 189 12.80 -6.30 24.56
N GLY A 190 12.21 -6.74 23.45
CA GLY A 190 11.62 -8.07 23.33
C GLY A 190 12.64 -9.21 23.29
N GLY A 191 13.93 -8.90 23.09
CA GLY A 191 14.95 -9.92 22.86
C GLY A 191 14.83 -10.59 21.48
N GLY A 192 14.06 -9.98 20.58
CA GLY A 192 13.79 -10.50 19.25
C GLY A 192 15.00 -10.39 18.33
N ARG A 193 14.99 -11.20 17.28
CA ARG A 193 16.15 -11.40 16.41
C ARG A 193 16.01 -10.75 15.04
N ALA A 194 14.79 -10.41 14.64
CA ALA A 194 14.51 -9.86 13.32
C ALA A 194 13.39 -8.82 13.35
N LEU A 195 13.61 -7.74 12.60
CA LEU A 195 12.55 -6.94 11.99
C LEU A 195 12.27 -7.54 10.61
N LEU A 196 10.99 -7.75 10.30
CA LEU A 196 10.49 -8.23 9.02
C LEU A 196 9.53 -7.17 8.47
N ALA A 197 9.99 -6.40 7.48
CA ALA A 197 9.25 -5.26 6.96
C ALA A 197 8.93 -5.42 5.46
N GLU A 198 7.83 -4.82 5.04
CA GLU A 198 7.40 -4.80 3.63
C GLU A 198 6.73 -3.48 3.30
N VAL A 199 7.10 -2.88 2.17
CA VAL A 199 6.52 -1.63 1.66
C VAL A 199 6.43 -1.66 0.13
N PRO A 200 5.59 -0.82 -0.51
CA PRO A 200 5.59 -0.61 -1.96
C PRO A 200 6.94 -0.14 -2.48
N ASP A 201 7.33 -0.63 -3.67
CA ASP A 201 8.55 -0.19 -4.35
C ASP A 201 8.33 1.11 -5.13
N LEU A 202 9.04 2.16 -4.72
CA LEU A 202 9.13 3.42 -5.43
C LEU A 202 9.83 3.29 -6.79
N GLY A 203 10.78 2.37 -6.94
CA GLY A 203 11.54 2.20 -8.18
C GLY A 203 10.60 1.96 -9.36
N ARG A 204 9.72 0.98 -9.20
CA ARG A 204 8.64 0.69 -10.14
C ARG A 204 7.74 1.90 -10.41
N ILE A 205 7.31 2.63 -9.38
CA ILE A 205 6.44 3.82 -9.53
C ILE A 205 7.10 4.85 -10.45
N LEU A 206 8.38 5.16 -10.21
CA LEU A 206 9.12 6.14 -11.00
C LEU A 206 9.37 5.66 -12.43
N ASP A 207 9.75 4.38 -12.60
CA ASP A 207 10.10 3.81 -13.89
C ASP A 207 8.88 3.67 -14.81
N GLU A 208 7.74 3.20 -14.28
CA GLU A 208 6.52 2.99 -15.05
C GLU A 208 5.71 4.29 -15.23
N GLY A 209 6.00 5.34 -14.44
CA GLY A 209 5.07 6.47 -14.32
C GLY A 209 3.74 6.04 -13.72
N ALA A 210 3.76 5.03 -12.82
CA ALA A 210 2.58 4.41 -12.22
C ALA A 210 1.93 5.32 -11.18
N PHE A 211 1.40 6.47 -11.63
CA PHE A 211 0.77 7.47 -10.77
C PHE A 211 -0.41 6.90 -9.96
N TRP A 212 -1.03 5.82 -10.43
CA TRP A 212 -2.08 5.11 -9.71
C TRP A 212 -1.59 4.45 -8.42
N ASP A 213 -0.29 4.28 -8.23
CA ASP A 213 0.30 3.81 -6.96
C ASP A 213 0.59 4.93 -5.97
N LEU A 214 0.34 6.19 -6.34
CA LEU A 214 0.39 7.32 -5.43
C LEU A 214 -0.90 7.36 -4.61
N GLN A 215 -0.79 7.18 -3.31
CA GLN A 215 -1.89 7.27 -2.36
C GLN A 215 -1.62 8.42 -1.40
N TYR A 216 -2.64 9.20 -1.05
CA TYR A 216 -2.41 10.35 -0.16
C TYR A 216 -1.83 9.92 1.18
N GLU A 217 -2.30 8.78 1.72
CA GLU A 217 -1.84 8.16 2.96
C GLU A 217 -0.36 7.73 2.90
N HIS A 218 0.17 7.44 1.71
CA HIS A 218 1.58 7.13 1.52
C HIS A 218 2.40 8.42 1.57
N CYS A 219 2.77 8.84 2.78
CA CYS A 219 3.60 10.01 3.00
C CYS A 219 5.09 9.77 2.80
N SER A 220 5.54 8.50 2.76
CA SER A 220 6.95 8.10 2.57
C SER A 220 7.08 6.97 1.54
N TYR A 221 8.11 7.03 0.69
CA TYR A 221 8.32 6.08 -0.42
C TYR A 221 9.74 5.50 -0.41
N PHE A 222 9.84 4.19 -0.64
CA PHE A 222 11.10 3.44 -0.50
C PHE A 222 11.47 2.68 -1.78
N THR A 223 12.76 2.69 -2.10
CA THR A 223 13.40 1.70 -2.99
C THR A 223 14.17 0.69 -2.13
N PRO A 224 14.67 -0.42 -2.68
CA PRO A 224 15.53 -1.33 -1.93
C PRO A 224 16.74 -0.63 -1.28
N ALA A 225 17.32 0.36 -1.98
CA ALA A 225 18.47 1.11 -1.48
C ALA A 225 18.09 2.05 -0.33
N THR A 226 16.99 2.80 -0.46
CA THR A 226 16.57 3.75 0.58
C THR A 226 16.02 3.03 1.81
N MET A 227 15.37 1.88 1.65
CA MET A 227 14.97 0.99 2.76
C MET A 227 16.20 0.50 3.54
N ARG A 228 17.23 -0.01 2.85
CA ARG A 228 18.49 -0.43 3.49
C ARG A 228 19.15 0.71 4.25
N THR A 229 19.25 1.88 3.62
CA THR A 229 19.82 3.09 4.23
C THR A 229 19.02 3.54 5.46
N PHE A 230 17.69 3.53 5.39
CA PHE A 230 16.80 3.87 6.51
C PHE A 230 17.01 2.92 7.69
N LEU A 231 16.91 1.60 7.48
CA LEU A 231 17.07 0.61 8.55
C LEU A 231 18.46 0.66 9.19
N THR A 232 19.51 0.83 8.38
CA THR A 232 20.88 0.97 8.89
C THR A 232 21.01 2.22 9.76
N GLY A 233 20.46 3.36 9.30
CA GLY A 233 20.52 4.61 10.07
C GLY A 233 19.71 4.54 11.37
N VAL A 234 18.57 3.85 11.38
CA VAL A 234 17.81 3.60 12.61
C VAL A 234 18.61 2.77 13.64
N GLY A 235 19.52 1.91 13.16
CA GLY A 235 20.40 1.09 13.99
C GLY A 235 20.21 -0.41 13.83
N PHE A 236 19.42 -0.85 12.85
CA PHE A 236 19.36 -2.27 12.50
C PHE A 236 20.65 -2.71 11.78
N SER A 237 21.08 -3.94 12.01
CA SER A 237 22.27 -4.55 11.41
C SER A 237 21.91 -5.45 10.24
N ASP A 238 22.80 -5.47 9.24
CA ASP A 238 22.73 -6.33 8.06
C ASP A 238 21.34 -6.37 7.38
N PRO A 239 20.74 -5.22 6.99
CA PRO A 239 19.45 -5.27 6.32
C PRO A 239 19.56 -6.05 4.99
N GLN A 240 18.87 -7.17 4.89
CA GLN A 240 18.68 -7.90 3.64
C GLN A 240 17.42 -7.36 2.98
N VAL A 241 17.52 -6.97 1.71
CA VAL A 241 16.41 -6.32 0.99
C VAL A 241 16.24 -6.95 -0.38
N ARG A 242 15.00 -7.30 -0.74
CA ARG A 242 14.65 -7.93 -2.02
C ARG A 242 13.31 -7.40 -2.53
N LEU A 243 13.14 -7.47 -3.85
CA LEU A 243 11.86 -7.21 -4.51
C LEU A 243 11.03 -8.50 -4.56
N THR A 244 9.71 -8.36 -4.37
CA THR A 244 8.75 -9.47 -4.47
C THR A 244 7.40 -9.02 -5.02
N TYR A 245 6.48 -9.98 -5.16
CA TYR A 245 5.14 -9.76 -5.71
C TYR A 245 5.16 -9.12 -7.11
N ALA A 246 5.95 -9.71 -8.01
CA ALA A 246 6.26 -9.15 -9.33
C ALA A 246 6.88 -7.75 -9.24
N ASP A 247 7.90 -7.63 -8.40
CA ASP A 247 8.70 -6.43 -8.16
C ASP A 247 7.92 -5.20 -7.67
N GLN A 248 6.74 -5.42 -7.05
CA GLN A 248 5.91 -4.34 -6.51
C GLN A 248 6.23 -4.00 -5.05
N TYR A 249 6.83 -4.94 -4.31
CA TYR A 249 7.10 -4.78 -2.88
C TYR A 249 8.58 -4.93 -2.57
N VAL A 250 9.08 -4.01 -1.75
CA VAL A 250 10.38 -4.09 -1.07
C VAL A 250 10.18 -4.81 0.24
N VAL A 251 10.73 -6.01 0.35
CA VAL A 251 10.80 -6.74 1.63
C VAL A 251 12.18 -6.55 2.23
N ALA A 252 12.22 -6.20 3.51
CA ALA A 252 13.43 -6.00 4.28
C ALA A 252 13.45 -6.85 5.56
N GLU A 253 14.60 -7.46 5.84
CA GLU A 253 14.85 -8.30 7.00
C GLU A 253 16.12 -7.78 7.69
N ALA A 254 16.07 -7.46 8.97
CA ALA A 254 17.23 -6.88 9.66
C ALA A 254 17.35 -7.27 11.13
N GLY A 255 18.58 -7.36 11.64
CA GLY A 255 18.88 -7.71 13.03
C GLY A 255 19.01 -6.49 13.95
N PRO A 256 18.98 -6.68 15.29
CA PRO A 256 19.01 -5.59 16.27
C PRO A 256 20.41 -5.18 16.74
N ASP A 257 21.49 -5.69 16.13
CA ASP A 257 22.86 -5.58 16.64
C ASP A 257 23.65 -4.41 16.03
N GLY A 258 22.97 -3.51 15.32
CA GLY A 258 23.59 -2.35 14.70
C GLY A 258 23.80 -1.19 15.67
N THR A 259 24.29 -0.09 15.14
CA THR A 259 24.43 1.17 15.88
C THR A 259 23.69 2.26 15.11
N PRO A 260 22.78 3.01 15.77
CA PRO A 260 22.10 4.11 15.13
C PRO A 260 23.08 5.14 14.54
N GLY A 261 22.72 5.71 13.39
CA GLY A 261 23.51 6.68 12.66
C GLY A 261 22.64 7.55 11.76
N ALA A 262 23.26 8.43 10.98
CA ALA A 262 22.51 9.20 9.98
C ALA A 262 22.31 8.35 8.71
N PRO A 263 21.06 8.13 8.25
CA PRO A 263 20.83 7.51 6.95
C PRO A 263 21.48 8.36 5.84
N GLU A 264 22.36 7.74 5.04
CA GLU A 264 22.98 8.37 3.88
C GLU A 264 23.00 7.39 2.70
N LEU A 265 22.57 7.87 1.53
CA LEU A 265 22.52 7.09 0.31
C LEU A 265 23.81 7.32 -0.50
N GLU A 266 24.38 6.23 -1.01
CA GLU A 266 25.59 6.27 -1.84
C GLU A 266 25.43 7.21 -3.05
N PRO A 267 26.47 7.98 -3.43
CA PRO A 267 26.35 9.02 -4.47
C PRO A 267 25.82 8.52 -5.81
N HIS A 268 26.25 7.33 -6.26
CA HIS A 268 25.81 6.78 -7.55
C HIS A 268 24.33 6.35 -7.53
N LEU A 269 23.83 5.82 -6.41
CA LEU A 269 22.41 5.48 -6.23
C LEU A 269 21.56 6.75 -6.13
N ARG A 270 22.08 7.78 -5.46
CA ARG A 270 21.45 9.09 -5.36
C ARG A 270 21.27 9.74 -6.73
N GLU A 271 22.29 9.68 -7.59
CA GLU A 271 22.20 10.23 -8.95
C GLU A 271 21.20 9.44 -9.82
N ALA A 272 21.20 8.11 -9.74
CA ALA A 272 20.22 7.28 -10.44
C ALA A 272 18.77 7.64 -10.02
N LEU A 273 18.52 7.75 -8.71
CA LEU A 273 17.21 8.13 -8.18
C LEU A 273 16.82 9.56 -8.58
N ARG A 274 17.77 10.51 -8.56
CA ARG A 274 17.54 11.87 -9.04
C ARG A 274 17.13 11.90 -10.51
N SER A 275 17.76 11.09 -11.36
CA SER A 275 17.37 10.95 -12.76
C SER A 275 15.94 10.42 -12.90
N ALA A 276 15.60 9.36 -12.17
CA ALA A 276 14.25 8.78 -12.19
C ALA A 276 13.18 9.80 -11.73
N CYS A 277 13.43 10.53 -10.64
CA CYS A 277 12.54 11.61 -10.17
C CYS A 277 12.37 12.72 -11.22
N ARG A 278 13.43 13.09 -11.94
CA ARG A 278 13.38 14.14 -12.98
C ARG A 278 12.47 13.74 -14.14
N ASP A 279 12.53 12.48 -14.54
CA ASP A 279 11.76 11.96 -15.68
C ASP A 279 10.30 11.64 -15.32
N PHE A 280 10.00 11.49 -14.02
CA PHE A 280 8.72 11.00 -13.52
C PHE A 280 7.52 11.85 -13.99
N ALA A 281 7.61 13.19 -13.92
CA ALA A 281 6.50 14.05 -14.33
C ALA A 281 6.12 13.87 -15.81
N THR A 282 7.12 13.66 -16.69
CA THR A 282 6.88 13.37 -18.11
C THR A 282 6.23 12.01 -18.28
N ARG A 283 6.73 10.96 -17.60
CA ARG A 283 6.15 9.61 -17.66
C ARG A 283 4.69 9.60 -17.19
N VAL A 284 4.39 10.29 -16.09
CA VAL A 284 3.01 10.43 -15.60
C VAL A 284 2.13 11.13 -16.62
N SER A 285 2.61 12.23 -17.22
CA SER A 285 1.85 12.96 -18.25
C SER A 285 1.54 12.07 -19.46
N ASP A 286 2.53 11.29 -19.92
CA ASP A 286 2.36 10.35 -21.03
C ASP A 286 1.35 9.25 -20.70
N GLN A 287 1.41 8.69 -19.48
CA GLN A 287 0.49 7.66 -19.03
C GLN A 287 -0.95 8.19 -18.88
N VAL A 288 -1.13 9.37 -18.28
CA VAL A 288 -2.45 10.00 -18.17
C VAL A 288 -3.02 10.33 -19.56
N GLY A 289 -2.20 10.91 -20.45
CA GLY A 289 -2.59 11.21 -21.82
C GLY A 289 -3.04 9.96 -22.59
N ARG A 290 -2.25 8.89 -22.51
CA ARG A 290 -2.57 7.58 -23.12
C ARG A 290 -3.93 7.04 -22.65
N TRP A 291 -4.18 7.04 -21.35
CA TRP A 291 -5.42 6.47 -20.82
C TRP A 291 -6.65 7.34 -21.10
N ARG A 292 -6.50 8.67 -21.07
CA ARG A 292 -7.56 9.59 -21.49
C ARG A 292 -7.90 9.44 -22.97
N GLU A 293 -6.90 9.33 -23.83
CA GLU A 293 -7.13 9.09 -25.27
C GLU A 293 -7.86 7.76 -25.49
N TRP A 294 -7.42 6.69 -24.81
CA TRP A 294 -8.04 5.38 -24.93
C TRP A 294 -9.50 5.39 -24.44
N LEU A 295 -9.79 5.97 -23.27
CA LEU A 295 -11.14 6.09 -22.72
C LEU A 295 -12.02 7.01 -23.60
N GLY A 296 -11.47 8.08 -24.14
CA GLY A 296 -12.17 8.98 -25.06
C GLY A 296 -12.62 8.25 -26.33
N GLY A 297 -11.79 7.35 -26.86
CA GLY A 297 -12.15 6.47 -27.98
C GLY A 297 -13.31 5.52 -27.64
N ARG A 298 -13.37 5.02 -26.40
CA ARG A 298 -14.49 4.17 -25.91
C ARG A 298 -15.77 4.97 -25.73
N ALA A 299 -15.69 6.14 -25.09
CA ALA A 299 -16.82 7.05 -24.95
C ALA A 299 -17.43 7.42 -26.32
N ALA A 300 -16.60 7.73 -27.32
CA ALA A 300 -17.05 8.11 -28.66
C ALA A 300 -17.77 6.98 -29.42
N THR A 301 -17.50 5.71 -29.06
CA THR A 301 -18.14 4.53 -29.65
C THR A 301 -19.32 4.01 -28.82
N GLY A 302 -19.56 4.59 -27.64
CA GLY A 302 -20.57 4.11 -26.69
C GLY A 302 -20.19 2.79 -26.01
N ASP A 303 -18.91 2.43 -26.02
CA ASP A 303 -18.41 1.21 -25.38
C ASP A 303 -18.39 1.38 -23.86
N GLU A 304 -19.10 0.51 -23.12
CA GLU A 304 -19.04 0.50 -21.65
C GLU A 304 -17.69 -0.07 -21.18
N VAL A 305 -17.00 0.72 -20.35
CA VAL A 305 -15.76 0.33 -19.67
C VAL A 305 -16.03 0.17 -18.19
N VAL A 306 -15.46 -0.88 -17.59
CA VAL A 306 -15.36 -1.01 -16.14
C VAL A 306 -13.90 -1.07 -15.70
N VAL A 307 -13.63 -0.56 -14.50
CA VAL A 307 -12.33 -0.71 -13.85
C VAL A 307 -12.41 -1.85 -12.84
N TRP A 308 -11.50 -2.82 -12.91
CA TRP A 308 -11.41 -3.93 -11.97
C TRP A 308 -10.31 -3.67 -10.94
N GLY A 309 -10.71 -3.63 -9.67
CA GLY A 309 -9.91 -3.25 -8.51
C GLY A 309 -10.37 -1.92 -7.93
N GLY A 310 -11.20 -1.99 -6.90
CA GLY A 310 -11.78 -0.87 -6.17
C GLY A 310 -10.96 -0.34 -4.99
N GLY A 311 -9.78 -0.89 -4.77
CA GLY A 311 -8.81 -0.34 -3.82
C GLY A 311 -8.10 0.92 -4.33
N ALA A 312 -7.10 1.37 -3.57
CA ALA A 312 -6.42 2.65 -3.77
C ALA A 312 -5.86 2.88 -5.18
N LYS A 313 -5.37 1.82 -5.87
CA LYS A 313 -4.87 1.95 -7.25
C LYS A 313 -5.97 2.42 -8.22
N GLY A 314 -7.14 1.78 -8.15
CA GLY A 314 -8.29 2.16 -8.97
C GLY A 314 -8.82 3.55 -8.60
N LEU A 315 -8.83 3.88 -7.30
CA LEU A 315 -9.22 5.19 -6.79
C LEU A 315 -8.36 6.32 -7.39
N THR A 316 -7.03 6.21 -7.29
CA THR A 316 -6.12 7.22 -7.83
C THR A 316 -6.19 7.27 -9.35
N PHE A 317 -6.20 6.11 -10.03
CA PHE A 317 -6.33 6.05 -11.48
C PHE A 317 -7.56 6.83 -11.97
N LEU A 318 -8.72 6.53 -11.41
CA LEU A 318 -9.99 7.13 -11.83
C LEU A 318 -10.05 8.63 -11.53
N ASN A 319 -9.65 9.05 -10.33
CA ASN A 319 -9.70 10.46 -9.97
C ASN A 319 -8.74 11.33 -10.80
N VAL A 320 -7.62 10.78 -11.28
CA VAL A 320 -6.69 11.50 -12.15
C VAL A 320 -7.13 11.46 -13.62
N VAL A 321 -7.56 10.30 -14.13
CA VAL A 321 -7.85 10.12 -15.55
C VAL A 321 -9.26 10.62 -15.91
N GLU A 322 -10.27 10.28 -15.11
CA GLU A 322 -11.68 10.61 -15.32
C GLU A 322 -12.16 11.82 -14.49
N GLY A 323 -11.33 12.34 -13.59
CA GLY A 323 -11.65 13.52 -12.79
C GLY A 323 -11.54 14.84 -13.55
N GLY A 324 -12.25 15.86 -13.06
CA GLY A 324 -12.20 17.22 -13.58
C GLY A 324 -12.92 17.40 -14.93
N ALA A 325 -12.60 18.50 -15.62
CA ALA A 325 -13.27 18.88 -16.88
C ALA A 325 -12.88 18.00 -18.08
N GLU A 326 -11.82 17.19 -17.95
CA GLU A 326 -11.28 16.33 -19.01
C GLU A 326 -11.78 14.88 -18.91
N GLY A 327 -12.60 14.56 -17.90
CA GLY A 327 -13.20 13.24 -17.73
C GLY A 327 -14.08 12.86 -18.92
N THR A 328 -13.94 11.62 -19.38
CA THR A 328 -14.67 11.16 -20.57
C THR A 328 -16.06 10.62 -20.24
N GLY A 329 -16.27 10.21 -18.98
CA GLY A 329 -17.48 9.53 -18.53
C GLY A 329 -17.60 8.10 -19.06
N ALA A 330 -16.52 7.53 -19.63
CA ALA A 330 -16.54 6.19 -20.21
C ALA A 330 -16.66 5.08 -19.16
N VAL A 331 -16.18 5.33 -17.93
CA VAL A 331 -16.20 4.34 -16.85
C VAL A 331 -17.52 4.40 -16.10
N GLY A 332 -18.35 3.37 -16.27
CA GLY A 332 -19.68 3.31 -15.66
C GLY A 332 -19.69 2.73 -14.23
N ALA A 333 -18.71 1.90 -13.90
CA ALA A 333 -18.61 1.23 -12.60
C ALA A 333 -17.19 0.72 -12.32
N VAL A 334 -16.97 0.43 -11.05
CA VAL A 334 -15.82 -0.33 -10.55
C VAL A 334 -16.28 -1.75 -10.23
N VAL A 335 -15.43 -2.73 -10.45
CA VAL A 335 -15.66 -4.14 -10.09
C VAL A 335 -14.65 -4.53 -9.04
N ASP A 336 -15.11 -5.13 -7.94
CA ASP A 336 -14.23 -5.66 -6.91
C ASP A 336 -14.71 -7.01 -6.37
N ILE A 337 -13.76 -7.91 -6.14
CA ILE A 337 -14.01 -9.25 -5.59
C ILE A 337 -14.26 -9.22 -4.08
N ASN A 338 -13.82 -8.18 -3.39
CA ASN A 338 -14.01 -7.99 -1.96
C ASN A 338 -15.49 -7.68 -1.67
N PRO A 339 -16.21 -8.58 -0.96
CA PRO A 339 -17.62 -8.38 -0.62
C PRO A 339 -17.87 -7.17 0.29
N GLY A 340 -16.87 -6.71 1.06
CA GLY A 340 -16.95 -5.50 1.88
C GLY A 340 -17.13 -4.22 1.06
N LEU A 341 -16.63 -4.22 -0.19
CA LEU A 341 -16.74 -3.08 -1.12
C LEU A 341 -17.98 -3.16 -2.03
N GLN A 342 -18.55 -4.34 -2.23
CA GLN A 342 -19.66 -4.55 -3.18
C GLN A 342 -20.94 -3.82 -2.74
N GLY A 343 -21.59 -3.14 -3.69
CA GLY A 343 -22.79 -2.33 -3.45
C GLY A 343 -22.50 -0.96 -2.80
N ARG A 344 -21.23 -0.59 -2.68
CA ARG A 344 -20.75 0.69 -2.13
C ARG A 344 -20.28 1.60 -3.26
N PHE A 345 -19.69 2.74 -2.91
CA PHE A 345 -19.24 3.75 -3.87
C PHE A 345 -17.78 4.10 -3.67
N MET A 346 -17.05 4.28 -4.78
CA MET A 346 -15.68 4.73 -4.77
C MET A 346 -15.58 6.24 -4.54
N GLY A 347 -14.65 6.66 -3.69
CA GLY A 347 -14.40 8.06 -3.34
C GLY A 347 -14.02 8.95 -4.53
N GLY A 348 -14.38 10.22 -4.43
CA GLY A 348 -14.11 11.26 -5.41
C GLY A 348 -15.16 11.30 -6.52
N LEU A 349 -15.17 10.32 -7.43
CA LEU A 349 -16.14 10.31 -8.54
C LEU A 349 -17.53 9.77 -8.15
N GLY A 350 -17.63 9.01 -7.06
CA GLY A 350 -18.89 8.38 -6.63
C GLY A 350 -19.37 7.27 -7.56
N LEU A 351 -18.44 6.52 -8.15
CA LEU A 351 -18.73 5.38 -9.01
C LEU A 351 -19.20 4.18 -8.17
N PRO A 352 -20.24 3.45 -8.59
CA PRO A 352 -20.67 2.25 -7.87
C PRO A 352 -19.62 1.14 -7.98
N ILE A 353 -19.40 0.42 -6.89
CA ILE A 353 -18.57 -0.79 -6.83
C ILE A 353 -19.50 -2.00 -6.92
N ARG A 354 -19.34 -2.79 -7.98
CA ARG A 354 -20.15 -3.96 -8.32
C ARG A 354 -19.39 -5.25 -8.02
N ALA A 355 -20.13 -6.33 -7.76
CA ALA A 355 -19.58 -7.67 -7.73
C ALA A 355 -19.28 -8.15 -9.16
N PRO A 356 -18.32 -9.08 -9.36
CA PRO A 356 -18.05 -9.65 -10.69
C PRO A 356 -19.29 -10.22 -11.38
N LYS A 357 -20.17 -10.89 -10.62
CA LYS A 357 -21.43 -11.46 -11.14
C LYS A 357 -22.40 -10.40 -11.69
N ASP A 358 -22.34 -9.17 -11.20
CA ASP A 358 -23.23 -8.09 -11.63
C ASP A 358 -22.88 -7.60 -13.05
N LEU A 359 -21.72 -8.01 -13.59
CA LEU A 359 -21.37 -7.79 -14.99
C LEU A 359 -22.28 -8.55 -15.96
N LEU A 360 -23.03 -9.57 -15.51
CA LEU A 360 -23.99 -10.27 -16.34
C LEU A 360 -25.19 -9.40 -16.74
N ASP A 361 -25.53 -8.42 -15.89
CA ASP A 361 -26.66 -7.52 -16.13
C ASP A 361 -26.33 -6.47 -17.20
N SER A 362 -25.06 -6.06 -17.27
CA SER A 362 -24.51 -5.17 -18.31
C SER A 362 -23.08 -5.60 -18.66
N PRO A 363 -22.92 -6.54 -19.61
CA PRO A 363 -21.61 -7.05 -20.01
C PRO A 363 -20.72 -5.95 -20.59
N PRO A 364 -19.57 -5.63 -19.95
CA PRO A 364 -18.69 -4.60 -20.45
C PRO A 364 -17.94 -5.11 -21.67
N ARG A 365 -17.67 -4.20 -22.62
CA ARG A 365 -16.83 -4.53 -23.76
C ARG A 365 -15.36 -4.64 -23.34
N SER A 366 -14.95 -3.77 -22.42
CA SER A 366 -13.57 -3.69 -21.94
C SER A 366 -13.50 -3.58 -20.42
N VAL A 367 -12.54 -4.29 -19.83
CA VAL A 367 -12.16 -4.23 -18.43
C VAL A 367 -10.75 -3.65 -18.35
N LEU A 368 -10.59 -2.55 -17.63
CA LEU A 368 -9.28 -2.04 -17.22
C LEU A 368 -8.90 -2.66 -15.87
N LEU A 369 -7.81 -3.42 -15.83
CA LEU A 369 -7.31 -4.09 -14.64
C LEU A 369 -6.19 -3.28 -14.00
N MET A 370 -6.37 -2.88 -12.75
CA MET A 370 -5.42 -1.96 -12.08
C MET A 370 -4.10 -2.59 -11.65
N ASN A 371 -3.96 -3.91 -11.76
CA ASN A 371 -2.70 -4.57 -11.45
C ASN A 371 -2.52 -5.84 -12.31
N PRO A 372 -1.48 -5.90 -13.16
CA PRO A 372 -1.24 -7.04 -14.07
C PRO A 372 -1.00 -8.38 -13.34
N VAL A 373 -0.64 -8.38 -12.05
CA VAL A 373 -0.47 -9.65 -11.31
C VAL A 373 -1.76 -10.46 -11.21
N TYR A 374 -2.91 -9.80 -11.34
CA TYR A 374 -4.23 -10.44 -11.28
C TYR A 374 -4.77 -10.84 -12.65
N THR A 375 -4.02 -10.65 -13.76
CA THR A 375 -4.53 -10.93 -15.11
C THR A 375 -5.06 -12.36 -15.26
N GLY A 376 -4.35 -13.35 -14.71
CA GLY A 376 -4.80 -14.75 -14.77
C GLY A 376 -6.09 -15.01 -13.99
N GLU A 377 -6.19 -14.50 -12.77
CA GLU A 377 -7.35 -14.67 -11.89
C GLU A 377 -8.59 -13.96 -12.46
N VAL A 378 -8.43 -12.72 -12.93
CA VAL A 378 -9.53 -11.92 -13.49
C VAL A 378 -9.99 -12.50 -14.82
N ARG A 379 -9.07 -12.99 -15.65
CA ARG A 379 -9.42 -13.70 -16.90
C ARG A 379 -10.23 -14.97 -16.60
N ALA A 380 -9.80 -15.80 -15.66
CA ALA A 380 -10.53 -16.99 -15.26
C ALA A 380 -11.95 -16.63 -14.76
N THR A 381 -12.07 -15.58 -13.94
CA THR A 381 -13.38 -15.11 -13.44
C THR A 381 -14.30 -14.68 -14.59
N LEU A 382 -13.78 -13.94 -15.58
CA LEU A 382 -14.56 -13.54 -16.75
C LEU A 382 -14.98 -14.76 -17.59
N ASP A 383 -14.10 -15.73 -17.80
CA ASP A 383 -14.39 -16.95 -18.55
C ASP A 383 -15.49 -17.79 -17.86
N GLU A 384 -15.42 -17.93 -16.54
CA GLU A 384 -16.43 -18.64 -15.72
C GLU A 384 -17.82 -17.99 -15.79
N LEU A 385 -17.87 -16.67 -15.91
CA LEU A 385 -19.11 -15.91 -16.10
C LEU A 385 -19.60 -15.92 -17.56
N GLY A 386 -18.91 -16.57 -18.49
CA GLY A 386 -19.26 -16.55 -19.91
C GLY A 386 -18.93 -15.21 -20.60
N LEU A 387 -18.07 -14.38 -19.99
CA LEU A 387 -17.60 -13.09 -20.48
C LEU A 387 -16.18 -13.17 -21.09
N GLY A 388 -15.78 -14.34 -21.56
CA GLY A 388 -14.41 -14.56 -22.08
C GLY A 388 -14.04 -13.72 -23.31
N SER A 389 -15.03 -13.18 -24.04
CA SER A 389 -14.80 -12.25 -25.15
C SER A 389 -14.55 -10.80 -24.72
N THR A 390 -14.73 -10.47 -23.43
CA THR A 390 -14.45 -9.14 -22.89
C THR A 390 -12.96 -8.85 -22.97
N GLU A 391 -12.61 -7.72 -23.56
CA GLU A 391 -11.24 -7.23 -23.66
C GLU A 391 -10.72 -6.88 -22.27
N LEU A 392 -9.55 -7.39 -21.88
CA LEU A 392 -8.91 -7.06 -20.60
C LEU A 392 -7.57 -6.42 -20.87
N LEU A 393 -7.42 -5.20 -20.40
CA LEU A 393 -6.18 -4.45 -20.47
C LEU A 393 -5.69 -4.23 -19.04
N ALA A 394 -4.46 -4.64 -18.76
CA ALA A 394 -3.80 -4.21 -17.54
C ALA A 394 -3.27 -2.79 -17.72
N VAL A 395 -3.44 -1.99 -16.68
CA VAL A 395 -2.91 -0.62 -16.59
C VAL A 395 -1.43 -0.64 -16.21
#